data_AF-A0A1I4RTX4-F1
#
_entry.id   AF-A0A1I4RTX4-F1
#
_cell.length_a   1.000
_cell.length_b   1.000
_cell.length_c   1.000
_cell.angle_alpha   90.00
_cell.angle_beta   90.00
_cell.angle_gamma   90.00
#
_symmetry.space_group_name_H-M   'P 1'
#
loop_
_entity.id
_entity.type
_entity.pdbx_description
1 polymer ?
#
loop_
_entity_poly.entity_id
_entity_poly.type
_entity_poly.pdbx_seq_one_letter_code
_entity_poly.pdbx_strand_id
1 'polypeptide(L)' 'MKIPRLINSFYILLSLMLFLLGLIAFLSPARDKFVYGYIEPVILYPDEIPLAAKLDTGAVTSSLSAEDIYIYKKMVKTM' A
#
# COMPACT_ATOMS: atom_id res chain seq x y z
N MET A 1 24.18 43.04 31.81
CA MET A 1 23.87 41.61 32.05
C MET A 1 22.49 41.28 31.44
N LYS A 2 22.43 40.67 30.23
CA LYS A 2 21.19 40.30 29.51
C LYS A 2 20.98 38.78 29.36
N ILE A 3 21.74 38.01 30.15
CA ILE A 3 21.87 36.54 30.10
C ILE A 3 20.54 35.77 30.30
N PRO A 4 19.59 36.17 31.17
CA PRO A 4 18.38 35.35 31.41
C PRO A 4 17.40 35.34 30.22
N ARG A 5 17.38 36.40 29.40
CA ARG A 5 16.51 36.46 28.20
C ARG A 5 16.96 35.50 27.11
N LEU A 6 18.27 35.27 26.99
CA LEU A 6 18.84 34.34 26.01
C LEU A 6 18.54 32.88 26.39
N ILE A 7 18.65 32.56 27.68
CA ILE A 7 18.34 31.23 28.22
C ILE A 7 16.86 30.90 28.06
N ASN A 8 15.96 31.85 28.36
CA ASN A 8 14.52 31.65 28.14
C ASN A 8 14.17 31.48 26.67
N SER A 9 14.82 32.25 25.78
CA SER A 9 14.64 32.10 24.33
C SER A 9 15.11 30.74 23.81
N PHE A 10 16.17 30.17 24.39
CA PHE A 10 16.65 28.84 24.04
C PHE A 10 15.65 27.75 24.42
N TYR A 11 15.07 27.80 25.62
CA TYR A 11 14.06 26.83 26.04
C TYR A 11 12.76 26.92 25.22
N ILE A 12 12.37 28.14 24.83
CA ILE A 12 11.21 28.34 23.94
C ILE A 12 11.48 27.71 22.57
N LEU A 13 12.66 27.93 22.00
CA LEU A 13 13.02 27.36 20.71
C LEU A 13 13.11 25.82 20.78
N LEU A 14 13.69 25.28 21.84
CA LEU A 14 13.79 23.84 22.07
C LEU A 14 12.40 23.20 22.24
N SER A 15 11.52 23.82 23.02
CA SER A 15 10.13 23.37 23.19
C SER A 15 9.36 23.38 21.88
N LEU A 16 9.50 24.44 21.09
CA LEU A 16 8.89 24.53 19.76
C LEU A 16 9.43 23.46 18.82
N MET A 17 10.74 23.20 18.83
CA MET A 17 11.35 22.17 17.99
C MET A 17 10.86 20.76 18.37
N LEU A 18 10.74 20.46 19.67
CA LEU A 18 10.21 19.20 20.17
C LEU A 18 8.72 19.02 19.81
N PHE A 19 7.94 20.10 19.88
CA PHE A 19 6.54 20.10 19.48
C PHE A 19 6.38 19.84 17.97
N LEU A 20 7.20 20.50 17.12
CA LEU A 20 7.20 20.26 15.68
C LEU A 20 7.64 18.83 15.33
N LEU A 21 8.61 18.28 16.06
CA LEU A 21 9.08 16.90 15.84
C LEU A 21 7.97 15.88 16.19
N GLY A 22 7.16 16.16 17.21
CA GLY A 22 6.01 15.33 17.58
C GLY A 22 4.89 15.32 16.53
N LEU A 23 4.69 16.44 15.80
CA LEU A 23 3.68 16.53 14.73
C LEU A 23 3.99 15.61 13.54
N ILE A 24 5.26 15.30 13.27
CA ILE A 24 5.69 14.42 12.16
C ILE A 24 5.17 12.98 12.35
N ALA A 25 5.02 12.52 13.60
CA ALA A 25 4.50 11.18 13.89
C ALA A 25 3.03 10.99 13.48
N PHE A 26 2.25 12.08 13.44
CA PHE A 26 0.84 12.06 13.03
C PHE A 26 0.64 12.24 11.51
N LEU A 27 1.71 12.56 10.78
CA LEU A 27 1.70 12.72 9.32
C LEU A 27 1.95 11.41 8.57
N SER A 28 2.18 10.28 9.26
CA SER A 28 2.27 8.98 8.59
C SER A 28 0.92 8.71 7.92
N PRO A 29 0.85 8.66 6.57
CA PRO A 29 -0.37 8.18 5.94
C PRO A 29 -0.59 6.77 6.46
N ALA A 30 -1.73 6.54 7.10
CA ALA A 30 -2.20 5.17 7.25
C ALA A 30 -2.20 4.61 5.83
N ARG A 31 -1.38 3.57 5.57
CA ARG A 31 -1.48 2.86 4.31
C ARG A 31 -2.91 2.33 4.29
N ASP A 32 -3.76 2.94 3.48
CA ASP A 32 -5.13 2.48 3.27
C ASP A 32 -5.03 1.04 2.78
N LYS A 33 -5.18 0.11 3.71
CA LYS A 33 -5.29 -1.30 3.41
C LYS A 33 -6.74 -1.48 3.04
N PHE A 34 -6.99 -1.72 1.76
CA PHE A 34 -8.31 -2.15 1.31
C PHE A 34 -8.67 -3.43 2.05
N VAL A 35 -9.79 -3.38 2.78
CA VAL A 35 -10.39 -4.55 3.42
C VAL A 35 -11.44 -5.06 2.44
N TYR A 36 -11.19 -6.25 1.90
CA TYR A 36 -12.07 -6.93 0.98
C TYR A 36 -12.92 -7.98 1.70
N GLY A 37 -14.07 -8.31 1.11
CA GLY A 37 -14.89 -9.44 1.49
C GLY A 37 -14.29 -10.78 1.06
N TYR A 38 -14.93 -11.86 1.47
CA TYR A 38 -14.51 -13.22 1.15
C TYR A 38 -14.67 -13.57 -0.34
N ILE A 39 -15.69 -13.01 -0.98
CA ILE A 39 -15.95 -13.10 -2.43
C ILE A 39 -15.98 -11.68 -2.99
N GLU A 40 -15.22 -11.42 -4.05
CA GLU A 40 -15.14 -10.12 -4.72
C GLU A 40 -15.25 -10.28 -6.25
N PRO A 41 -15.81 -9.30 -6.96
CA PRO A 41 -15.81 -9.30 -8.42
C PRO A 41 -14.41 -8.98 -8.95
N VAL A 42 -13.97 -9.75 -9.96
CA VAL A 42 -12.71 -9.53 -10.69
C VAL A 42 -12.94 -9.60 -12.19
N ILE A 43 -12.09 -8.95 -12.98
CA ILE A 43 -12.14 -8.99 -14.44
C ILE A 43 -10.88 -9.73 -14.94
N LEU A 44 -11.07 -10.78 -15.73
CA LEU A 44 -9.98 -11.44 -16.45
C LEU A 44 -9.74 -10.73 -17.78
N TYR A 45 -8.51 -10.23 -17.93
CA TYR A 45 -8.03 -9.61 -19.18
C TYR A 45 -7.25 -10.63 -20.02
N PRO A 46 -7.20 -10.47 -21.36
CA PRO A 46 -7.69 -9.32 -22.13
C PRO A 46 -9.19 -9.34 -22.48
N ASP A 47 -9.88 -10.46 -22.30
CA ASP A 47 -11.24 -10.66 -22.83
C ASP A 47 -12.36 -10.05 -21.96
N GLU A 48 -12.00 -9.28 -20.93
CA GLU A 48 -12.90 -8.58 -20.01
C GLU A 48 -13.95 -9.48 -19.33
N ILE A 49 -13.61 -10.73 -19.02
CA ILE A 49 -14.55 -11.70 -18.44
C ILE A 49 -14.74 -11.41 -16.94
N PRO A 50 -15.96 -11.04 -16.48
CA PRO A 50 -16.23 -10.81 -15.06
C PRO A 50 -16.43 -12.14 -14.33
N LEU A 51 -15.78 -12.29 -13.17
CA LEU A 51 -15.88 -13.48 -12.31
C LEU A 51 -16.07 -13.08 -10.84
N ALA A 52 -16.74 -13.94 -10.08
CA ALA A 52 -16.71 -13.88 -8.63
C ALA A 52 -15.52 -14.70 -8.10
N ALA A 53 -14.52 -14.02 -7.54
CA ALA A 53 -13.31 -14.64 -7.01
C ALA A 53 -13.35 -14.75 -5.49
N LYS A 54 -12.88 -15.90 -4.98
CA LYS A 54 -12.70 -16.12 -3.54
C LYS A 54 -11.31 -15.64 -3.10
N LEU A 55 -11.26 -14.80 -2.07
CA LEU A 55 -10.01 -14.37 -1.43
C LEU A 55 -9.62 -15.36 -0.33
N ASP A 56 -8.87 -16.39 -0.71
CA ASP A 56 -8.47 -17.48 0.17
C ASP A 56 -7.13 -17.20 0.88
N THR A 57 -7.20 -16.70 2.11
CA THR A 57 -5.99 -16.44 2.93
C THR A 57 -5.25 -17.72 3.36
N GLY A 58 -5.87 -18.89 3.20
CA GLY A 58 -5.24 -20.19 3.44
C GLY A 58 -4.43 -20.73 2.26
N ALA A 59 -4.54 -20.12 1.07
CA ALA A 59 -3.82 -20.52 -0.12
C ALA A 59 -2.60 -19.63 -0.38
N VAL A 60 -1.46 -20.25 -0.69
CA VAL A 60 -0.23 -19.51 -1.06
C VAL A 60 -0.27 -19.06 -2.52
N THR A 61 -0.97 -19.80 -3.37
CA THR A 61 -1.08 -19.56 -4.81
C THR A 61 -2.53 -19.37 -5.21
N SER A 62 -2.77 -18.55 -6.22
CA SER A 62 -4.08 -18.46 -6.87
C SER A 62 -4.34 -19.67 -7.77
N SER A 63 -5.62 -19.95 -8.04
CA SER A 63 -6.06 -21.01 -8.92
C SER A 63 -7.25 -20.56 -9.75
N LEU A 64 -7.33 -20.98 -11.01
CA LEU A 64 -8.45 -20.77 -11.91
C LEU A 64 -8.89 -22.13 -12.45
N SER A 65 -10.19 -22.44 -12.37
CA SER A 65 -10.73 -23.63 -13.04
C SER A 65 -10.73 -23.38 -14.54
N ALA A 66 -10.15 -24.29 -15.31
CA ALA A 66 -10.07 -24.21 -16.75
C ALA A 66 -10.13 -25.61 -17.37
N GLU A 67 -10.73 -25.70 -18.55
CA GLU A 67 -10.85 -26.91 -19.35
C GLU A 67 -10.24 -26.65 -20.74
N ASP A 68 -9.99 -27.71 -21.52
CA ASP A 68 -9.48 -27.63 -22.89
C ASP A 68 -8.20 -26.77 -23.04
N ILE A 69 -7.21 -27.00 -22.17
CA ILE A 69 -5.96 -26.23 -22.15
C ILE A 69 -5.04 -26.68 -23.29
N TYR A 70 -4.69 -25.74 -24.18
CA TYR A 70 -3.73 -25.94 -25.26
C TYR A 70 -2.41 -25.19 -24.99
N ILE A 71 -1.28 -25.86 -25.22
CA ILE A 71 0.05 -25.29 -24.99
C ILE A 71 0.63 -24.84 -26.33
N TYR A 72 0.96 -23.55 -26.44
CA TYR A 72 1.55 -22.95 -27.65
C TYR A 72 2.98 -22.47 -27.39
N LYS A 73 3.88 -22.70 -28.35
CA LYS A 73 5.23 -22.10 -28.34
C LYS A 73 5.18 -20.73 -29.01
N LYS A 74 5.38 -19.66 -28.23
CA LYS A 74 5.51 -18.31 -28.79
C LYS A 74 6.88 -18.17 -29.47
N MET A 75 6.89 -17.95 -30.78
CA MET A 75 8.10 -17.53 -31.50
C MET A 75 8.28 -16.03 -31.25
N VAL A 76 9.39 -15.63 -30.65
CA VAL A 76 9.74 -14.21 -30.53
C VAL A 76 10.07 -13.71 -31.92
N LYS A 77 9.26 -12.79 -32.47
CA LYS A 77 9.56 -12.12 -33.73
C LYS A 77 10.57 -11.02 -33.40
N THR A 78 11.84 -11.26 -33.68
CA THR A 78 12.87 -10.21 -33.63
C THR A 78 12.54 -9.19 -34.72
N MET A 79 12.31 -7.93 -34.33
CA MET A 79 12.27 -6.79 -35.24
C MET A 79 13.68 -6.38 -35.63
#